data_AF-A0A7V6KWB2-F1
#
_entry.id   AF-A0A7V6KWB2-F1
#
_cell.length_a   1.000
_cell.length_b   1.000
_cell.length_c   1.000
_cell.angle_alpha   90.00
_cell.angle_beta   90.00
_cell.angle_gamma   90.00
#
_symmetry.space_group_name_H-M   'P 1'
#
loop_
_entity.id
_entity.type
_entity.pdbx_description
1 polymer ?
#
loop_
_entity_poly.entity_id
_entity_poly.type
_entity_poly.pdbx_seq_one_letter_code
_entity_poly.pdbx_strand_id
1 'polypeptide(L)' 'MGKVISINISEKRGIEKTSVDEVEVLMGWGLKGDAHGGDWDRQVSILP' A
#
# COMPACT_ATOMS: atom_id res chain seq x y z
N MET A 1 -20.48 -2.69 -4.41
CA MET A 1 -19.63 -2.62 -3.19
C MET A 1 -18.48 -3.59 -3.40
N GLY A 2 -17.23 -3.12 -3.27
CA GLY A 2 -16.05 -3.95 -3.50
C GLY A 2 -15.65 -4.75 -2.26
N LYS A 3 -14.97 -5.87 -2.46
CA LYS A 3 -14.30 -6.63 -1.39
C LYS A 3 -12.80 -6.50 -1.59
N VAL A 4 -12.08 -6.09 -0.54
CA VAL A 4 -10.61 -6.16 -0.53
C VAL A 4 -10.23 -7.63 -0.34
N ILE A 5 -9.53 -8.21 -1.32
CA ILE A 5 -9.12 -9.62 -1.30
C ILE A 5 -7.66 -9.81 -0.90
N SER A 6 -6.83 -8.77 -1.04
CA SER A 6 -5.43 -8.77 -0.62
C SER A 6 -4.95 -7.35 -0.37
N ILE A 7 -3.94 -7.22 0.49
CA ILE A 7 -3.23 -5.97 0.78
C ILE A 7 -1.76 -6.27 0.57
N ASN A 8 -1.06 -5.47 -0.24
CA ASN A 8 0.30 -5.78 -0.67
C ASN A 8 1.23 -4.58 -0.44
N ILE A 9 2.35 -4.82 0.26
CA ILE A 9 3.38 -3.81 0.56
C ILE A 9 4.78 -4.32 0.22
N SER A 10 5.73 -3.41 0.01
CA SER A 10 7.15 -3.74 -0.06
C SER A 10 8.00 -2.69 0.67
N GLU A 11 8.98 -3.12 1.45
CA GLU A 11 9.86 -2.19 2.20
C GLU A 11 10.85 -1.42 1.30
N LYS A 12 11.02 -1.86 0.04
CA LYS A 12 11.87 -1.22 -0.96
C LYS A 12 11.12 -1.11 -2.30
N ARG A 13 11.56 -0.17 -3.15
CA ARG A 13 11.06 -0.04 -4.52
C ARG A 13 11.75 -1.04 -5.45
N GLY A 14 11.06 -1.47 -6.50
CA GLY A 14 11.61 -2.38 -7.51
C GLY A 14 11.72 -3.85 -7.07
N ILE A 15 11.16 -4.21 -5.91
CA ILE A 15 11.01 -5.59 -5.47
C ILE A 15 9.53 -5.97 -5.48
N GLU A 16 9.26 -7.27 -5.48
CA GLU A 16 7.90 -7.80 -5.37
C GLU A 16 7.27 -7.42 -4.03
N LYS A 17 5.96 -7.16 -4.04
CA LYS A 17 5.19 -6.86 -2.84
C LYS A 17 4.75 -8.16 -2.17
N THR A 18 4.74 -8.15 -0.84
CA THR A 18 4.26 -9.26 -0.02
C THR A 18 2.86 -8.96 0.48
N SER A 19 2.01 -9.99 0.53
CA SER A 19 0.67 -9.88 1.09
C SER A 19 0.74 -9.76 2.62
N VAL A 20 -0.11 -8.91 3.18
CA VAL A 20 -0.30 -8.75 4.62
C VAL A 20 -1.78 -8.85 4.98
N ASP A 21 -2.08 -9.27 6.20
CA ASP A 21 -3.46 -9.42 6.68
C ASP A 21 -4.11 -8.07 6.98
N GLU A 22 -3.32 -7.10 7.44
CA GLU A 22 -3.75 -5.75 7.77
C GLU A 22 -2.64 -4.73 7.52
N VAL A 23 -3.03 -3.46 7.36
CA VAL A 23 -2.08 -2.35 7.21
C VAL A 23 -2.69 -1.06 7.75
N GLU A 24 -1.85 -0.21 8.33
CA GLU A 24 -2.22 1.14 8.74
C GLU A 24 -2.14 2.09 7.54
N VAL A 25 -3.25 2.80 7.25
CA VAL A 25 -3.28 3.85 6.22
C VAL A 25 -3.04 5.19 6.90
N LEU A 26 -1.86 5.76 6.66
CA LEU A 26 -1.44 7.04 7.22
C LEU A 26 -1.92 8.19 6.34
N MET A 27 -2.63 9.15 6.94
CA MET A 27 -3.12 10.34 6.25
C MET A 27 -1.96 11.13 5.63
N GLY A 28 -2.08 11.50 4.35
CA GLY A 28 -1.04 12.26 3.66
C GLY A 28 0.18 11.43 3.26
N TRP A 29 0.17 10.10 3.47
CA TRP A 29 1.34 9.26 3.23
C TRP A 29 1.03 7.96 2.48
N GLY A 30 -0.02 7.24 2.86
CA GLY A 30 -0.37 5.94 2.29
C GLY A 30 -0.12 4.78 3.26
N LEU A 31 0.22 3.60 2.73
CA LEU A 31 0.37 2.40 3.54
C LEU A 31 1.66 2.43 4.37
N LYS A 32 1.55 2.29 5.70
CA LYS A 32 2.71 2.23 6.59
C LYS A 32 3.63 1.06 6.19
N GLY A 33 4.91 1.35 5.99
CA GLY A 33 5.92 0.36 5.60
C GLY A 33 6.02 0.09 4.09
N ASP A 34 5.12 0.61 3.25
CA ASP A 34 5.26 0.52 1.80
C ASP A 34 6.22 1.61 1.29
N ALA A 35 7.23 1.23 0.51
CA ALA A 35 8.25 2.11 -0.05
C ALA A 35 7.72 3.11 -1.09
N HIS A 36 6.45 2.95 -1.50
CA HIS A 36 5.76 3.87 -2.38
C HIS A 36 4.95 4.92 -1.61
N GLY A 37 4.81 4.80 -0.28
CA GLY A 37 4.23 5.85 0.55
C GLY A 37 5.07 7.14 0.55
N GLY A 38 4.41 8.26 0.85
CA GLY A 38 5.03 9.58 0.91
C GLY A 38 3.99 10.71 0.80
N ASP A 39 4.45 11.95 0.96
CA ASP A 39 3.66 13.15 0.73
C ASP A 39 3.51 13.45 -0.77
N TRP A 40 2.62 12.71 -1.43
CA TRP A 40 2.28 12.87 -2.85
C TRP A 40 0.89 12.29 -3.15
N ASP A 41 0.38 12.53 -4.37
CA ASP A 41 -1.02 12.26 -4.71
C ASP A 41 -1.41 10.77 -4.76
N ARG A 42 -0.47 9.86 -5.07
CA ARG A 42 -0.79 8.42 -5.25
C ARG A 42 -0.39 7.58 -4.04
N GLN A 43 -1.10 7.79 -2.94
CA GLN A 43 -0.82 7.17 -1.65
C GLN A 43 -1.23 5.68 -1.59
N VAL A 44 -2.29 5.29 -2.31
CA VAL A 44 -2.79 3.92 -2.39
C VAL A 44 -3.15 3.60 -3.84
N SER A 45 -2.66 2.47 -4.36
CA SER A 45 -3.06 1.96 -5.67
C SER A 45 -4.06 0.83 -5.52
N ILE A 46 -5.17 0.90 -6.25
CA ILE A 46 -6.20 -0.14 -6.31
C ILE A 46 -6.07 -0.84 -7.66
N LEU A 47 -5.95 -2.18 -7.62
CA LEU A 47 -5.90 -3.03 -8.81
C LEU A 47 -7.20 -3.85 -8.86
N PRO A 48 -7.84 -3.96 -10.05
CA PRO A 48 -9.05 -4.77 -10.23
C PRO A 48 -8.75 -6.27 -10.25
#